data_AF-W1J3G0-F1
#
_entry.id   AF-W1J3G0-F1
#
_cell.length_a   1.000
_cell.length_b   1.000
_cell.length_c   1.000
_cell.angle_alpha   90.00
_cell.angle_beta   90.00
_cell.angle_gamma   90.00
#
_symmetry.space_group_name_H-M   'P 1'
#
loop_
_entity.id
_entity.type
_entity.pdbx_description
1 polymer ?
#
loop_
_entity_poly.entity_id
_entity_poly.type
_entity_poly.pdbx_seq_one_letter_code
_entity_poly.pdbx_strand_id
1 'polypeptide(L)'
;MSKLPVIVGLGGINTAGRSSGFHGYKRIVSNSLNGKIMKDTWSDLCHRMGIINGTESVTDTQIEQAKNGTLIRKITLFDTQQVPVNKIITDSDKDTVQLLQSTYIPLSMSSAGQLPEGFEIGNLYNAHHHPRGLRLTVYGASDLLNSIGISWSDISALAEPDQVSVYASSALGQVDQFSLSGLIGNPLNGLRISSKMLPLSLPDMPADFINSYVINNIGSTSANIGACASFLYNLKQGVNDIRQGKAKVCLVGCAEAPITPEIIEGFRAMGALAEDHLLCKLDGTNTVDHRRACRPFSTNVGLTLSESSQFVLLMSDDLALQCGANILGSVPDVFVNADANKKSISSPGIGNYITMMKATSLTDSLLDGKLQHSYIQAHGTGTPQNRVTESHIINEIAKVFGLNHWDVTAIKAYVGHSFSVSAGDQLANTLGVWQYGWIPGIKTIDHIAEDVHSSNLNILMQDKFTGEQGKDMRATIINSKGFGGNNASAVILSPQQTMRMLTKKHGNTAISNYHKCNQIVKDKSEKQDQAICRGEESIIYDFGSSVIQPADIELSRQEVKLAGFKHTIKLPNADEFNEFL
;
A
#
# COMPACT_ATOMS: atom_id res chain seq x y z
N MET A 1 -27.25 -14.09 -2.04
CA MET A 1 -26.27 -14.21 -0.92
C MET A 1 -25.01 -13.43 -1.27
N SER A 2 -24.48 -12.62 -0.36
CA SER A 2 -23.25 -11.85 -0.56
C SER A 2 -22.06 -12.76 -0.92
N LYS A 3 -21.23 -12.33 -1.86
CA LYS A 3 -19.92 -12.94 -2.12
C LYS A 3 -18.91 -12.48 -1.07
N LEU A 4 -17.91 -13.31 -0.77
CA LEU A 4 -16.80 -12.96 0.12
C LEU A 4 -15.63 -12.48 -0.75
N PRO A 5 -15.11 -11.24 -0.59
CA PRO A 5 -13.92 -10.79 -1.28
C PRO A 5 -12.67 -11.50 -0.75
N VAL A 6 -12.04 -12.31 -1.60
CA VAL A 6 -10.85 -13.09 -1.28
C VAL A 6 -9.62 -12.42 -1.87
N ILE A 7 -8.57 -12.22 -1.06
CA ILE A 7 -7.29 -11.70 -1.54
C ILE A 7 -6.54 -12.86 -2.19
N VAL A 8 -6.34 -12.77 -3.51
CA VAL A 8 -5.71 -13.83 -4.30
C VAL A 8 -4.31 -13.48 -4.82
N GLY A 9 -3.92 -12.22 -4.69
CA GLY A 9 -2.61 -11.73 -5.10
C GLY A 9 -2.18 -10.53 -4.29
N LEU A 10 -0.87 -10.37 -4.14
CA LEU A 10 -0.21 -9.22 -3.54
C LEU A 10 1.01 -8.88 -4.40
N GLY A 11 1.15 -7.61 -4.76
CA GLY A 11 2.36 -7.10 -5.39
C GLY A 11 2.60 -5.65 -5.04
N GLY A 12 3.80 -5.18 -5.35
CA GLY A 12 4.23 -3.85 -4.96
C GLY A 12 5.69 -3.79 -4.55
N ILE A 13 6.09 -2.61 -4.12
CA ILE A 13 7.40 -2.35 -3.57
C ILE A 13 7.33 -1.20 -2.58
N ASN A 14 8.13 -1.30 -1.53
CA ASN A 14 8.41 -0.19 -0.64
C ASN A 14 9.87 -0.23 -0.22
N THR A 15 10.20 0.52 0.82
CA THR A 15 11.55 0.65 1.37
C THR A 15 12.20 -0.67 1.81
N ALA A 16 11.38 -1.68 2.14
CA ALA A 16 11.83 -3.00 2.55
C ALA A 16 12.09 -3.94 1.35
N GLY A 17 11.73 -3.54 0.13
CA GLY A 17 11.83 -4.34 -1.08
C GLY A 17 10.48 -4.74 -1.65
N ARG A 18 10.50 -5.75 -2.52
CA ARG A 18 9.32 -6.26 -3.24
C ARG A 18 8.29 -6.89 -2.29
N SER A 19 7.01 -6.64 -2.54
CA SER A 19 5.92 -7.11 -1.67
C SER A 19 5.46 -8.53 -1.97
N SER A 20 5.37 -8.90 -3.25
CA SER A 20 5.10 -10.29 -3.65
C SER A 20 6.21 -11.23 -3.14
N GLY A 21 5.91 -12.52 -2.97
CA GLY A 21 6.81 -13.45 -2.28
C GLY A 21 7.11 -13.08 -0.81
N PHE A 22 6.43 -12.04 -0.29
CA PHE A 22 6.59 -11.46 1.04
C PHE A 22 8.02 -10.98 1.35
N HIS A 23 8.79 -10.55 0.34
CA HIS A 23 10.20 -10.18 0.53
C HIS A 23 10.36 -8.95 1.43
N GLY A 24 9.54 -7.92 1.26
CA GLY A 24 9.52 -6.75 2.14
C GLY A 24 9.22 -7.10 3.60
N TYR A 25 8.23 -7.98 3.83
CA TYR A 25 7.95 -8.51 5.17
C TYR A 25 9.16 -9.28 5.74
N LYS A 26 9.76 -10.18 4.95
CA LYS A 26 10.94 -10.96 5.36
C LYS A 26 12.10 -10.03 5.73
N ARG A 27 12.29 -8.92 5.02
CA ARG A 27 13.29 -7.89 5.35
C ARG A 27 13.01 -7.23 6.71
N ILE A 28 11.75 -7.00 7.08
CA ILE A 28 11.35 -6.35 8.33
C ILE A 28 11.59 -7.27 9.55
N VAL A 29 11.31 -8.56 9.41
CA VAL A 29 11.49 -9.57 10.47
C VAL A 29 12.73 -10.44 10.25
N SER A 30 13.73 -9.95 9.51
CA SER A 30 14.88 -10.76 9.06
C SER A 30 15.65 -11.44 10.19
N ASN A 31 15.67 -10.83 11.38
CA ASN A 31 16.34 -11.36 12.57
C ASN A 31 15.59 -12.53 13.22
N SER A 32 14.30 -12.69 12.89
CA SER A 32 13.40 -13.73 13.40
C SER A 32 13.25 -14.90 12.42
N LEU A 33 13.87 -14.81 11.25
CA LEU A 33 13.82 -15.82 10.19
C LEU A 33 15.19 -16.48 10.00
N ASN A 34 15.18 -17.77 9.63
CA ASN A 34 16.41 -18.48 9.33
C ASN A 34 16.98 -18.13 7.95
N GLY A 35 18.29 -18.39 7.76
CA GLY A 35 18.99 -18.08 6.51
C GLY A 35 18.43 -18.76 5.26
N LYS A 36 17.83 -19.95 5.39
CA LYS A 36 17.21 -20.66 4.25
C LYS A 36 15.98 -19.90 3.72
N ILE A 37 15.13 -19.38 4.62
CA ILE A 37 13.97 -18.57 4.25
C ILE A 37 14.40 -17.21 3.66
N MET A 38 15.50 -16.66 4.18
CA MET A 38 15.98 -15.35 3.77
C MET A 38 16.79 -15.35 2.46
N LYS A 39 17.32 -16.50 2.03
CA LYS A 39 18.20 -16.62 0.86
C LYS A 39 17.67 -15.87 -0.37
N ASP A 40 16.45 -16.17 -0.78
CA ASP A 40 15.86 -15.57 -1.99
C ASP A 40 15.55 -14.08 -1.80
N THR A 41 15.27 -13.65 -0.56
CA THR A 41 15.07 -12.23 -0.23
C THR A 41 16.35 -11.43 -0.35
N TRP A 42 17.47 -11.98 0.11
CA TRP A 42 18.76 -11.32 -0.08
C TRP A 42 19.16 -11.30 -1.54
N SER A 43 18.88 -12.36 -2.30
CA SER A 43 19.11 -12.39 -3.75
C SER A 43 18.27 -11.33 -4.48
N ASP A 44 16.98 -11.23 -4.18
CA ASP A 44 16.07 -10.21 -4.76
C ASP A 44 16.57 -8.80 -4.48
N LEU A 45 16.88 -8.48 -3.21
CA LEU A 45 17.39 -7.16 -2.84
C LEU A 45 18.72 -6.85 -3.52
N CYS A 46 19.68 -7.78 -3.53
CA CYS A 46 20.98 -7.54 -4.15
C CYS A 46 20.89 -7.33 -5.67
N HIS A 47 20.03 -8.07 -6.38
CA HIS A 47 19.80 -7.83 -7.82
C HIS A 47 19.18 -6.45 -8.07
N ARG A 48 18.14 -6.09 -7.31
CA ARG A 48 17.45 -4.80 -7.43
C ARG A 48 18.37 -3.61 -7.18
N MET A 49 19.27 -3.77 -6.22
CA MET A 49 20.22 -2.74 -5.83
C MET A 49 21.48 -2.72 -6.72
N GLY A 50 21.57 -3.59 -7.74
CA GLY A 50 22.73 -3.70 -8.61
C GLY A 50 24.00 -4.19 -7.91
N ILE A 51 23.87 -4.81 -6.73
CA ILE A 51 24.97 -5.37 -5.95
C ILE A 51 25.52 -6.64 -6.62
N ILE A 52 24.64 -7.38 -7.33
CA ILE A 52 24.96 -8.57 -8.12
C ILE A 52 24.27 -8.53 -9.48
N ASN A 53 24.86 -9.17 -10.49
CA ASN A 53 24.37 -9.22 -11.86
C ASN A 53 24.18 -10.67 -12.38
N GLY A 54 24.16 -11.67 -11.49
CA GLY A 54 24.14 -13.08 -11.87
C GLY A 54 23.63 -13.99 -10.76
N THR A 55 23.58 -15.29 -11.04
CA THR A 55 22.94 -16.30 -10.16
C THR A 55 23.80 -16.77 -8.99
N GLU A 56 24.89 -16.04 -8.69
CA GLU A 56 25.80 -16.37 -7.61
C GLU A 56 25.14 -16.26 -6.24
N SER A 57 25.63 -17.03 -5.27
CA SER A 57 25.17 -16.92 -3.89
C SER A 57 25.60 -15.59 -3.28
N VAL A 58 24.66 -14.88 -2.68
CA VAL A 58 24.92 -13.61 -1.98
C VAL A 58 25.86 -13.85 -0.79
N THR A 59 26.92 -13.05 -0.71
CA THR A 59 27.88 -13.05 0.41
C THR A 59 27.39 -12.21 1.59
N ASP A 60 27.94 -12.43 2.79
CA ASP A 60 27.57 -11.65 3.99
C ASP A 60 27.81 -10.13 3.79
N THR A 61 28.89 -9.75 3.12
CA THR A 61 29.17 -8.34 2.79
C THR A 61 28.08 -7.72 1.93
N GLN A 62 27.59 -8.45 0.93
CA GLN A 62 26.49 -8.01 0.06
C GLN A 62 25.15 -7.95 0.81
N ILE A 63 24.92 -8.87 1.76
CA ILE A 63 23.76 -8.81 2.65
C ILE A 63 23.81 -7.54 3.51
N GLU A 64 24.96 -7.19 4.08
CA GLU A 64 25.10 -5.96 4.86
C GLU A 64 24.91 -4.70 3.99
N GLN A 65 25.40 -4.69 2.75
CA GLN A 65 25.08 -3.63 1.79
C GLN A 65 23.57 -3.51 1.54
N ALA A 66 22.88 -4.64 1.31
CA ALA A 66 21.44 -4.67 1.12
C ALA A 66 20.66 -4.16 2.35
N LYS A 67 21.09 -4.55 3.56
CA LYS A 67 20.51 -4.05 4.81
C LYS A 67 20.68 -2.54 4.96
N ASN A 68 21.84 -2.01 4.58
CA ASN A 68 22.15 -0.59 4.69
C ASN A 68 21.37 0.28 3.71
N GLY A 69 21.13 -0.21 2.49
CA GLY A 69 20.37 0.49 1.45
C GLY A 69 18.86 0.26 1.47
N THR A 70 18.29 -0.26 2.55
CA THR A 70 16.84 -0.53 2.72
C THR A 70 16.28 0.10 4.00
N LEU A 71 14.95 0.12 4.14
CA LEU A 71 14.19 0.75 5.22
C LEU A 71 14.38 2.29 5.28
N ILE A 72 13.84 2.92 6.32
CA ILE A 72 14.08 4.35 6.60
C ILE A 72 15.58 4.59 6.77
N ARG A 73 16.10 5.56 6.02
CA ARG A 73 17.50 5.99 6.04
C ARG A 73 17.63 7.44 5.56
N LYS A 74 18.87 7.93 5.47
CA LYS A 74 19.15 9.26 4.93
C LYS A 74 18.65 9.38 3.48
N ILE A 75 18.09 10.53 3.12
CA ILE A 75 17.65 10.83 1.75
C ILE A 75 18.85 10.81 0.80
N THR A 76 18.73 10.04 -0.29
CA THR A 76 19.71 9.91 -1.38
C THR A 76 19.12 10.29 -2.74
N LEU A 77 17.80 10.50 -2.84
CA LEU A 77 17.12 10.88 -4.10
C LEU A 77 17.52 12.28 -4.61
N PHE A 78 17.97 13.16 -3.73
CA PHE A 78 18.51 14.49 -4.04
C PHE A 78 19.37 14.99 -2.87
N ASP A 79 20.16 16.06 -3.09
CA ASP A 79 21.00 16.64 -2.04
C ASP A 79 20.18 17.50 -1.07
N THR A 80 19.90 16.95 0.12
CA THR A 80 19.19 17.65 1.20
C THR A 80 19.89 18.90 1.73
N GLN A 81 21.18 19.11 1.46
CA GLN A 81 21.91 20.32 1.87
C GLN A 81 21.90 21.41 0.79
N GLN A 82 21.54 21.04 -0.44
CA GLN A 82 21.56 21.92 -1.61
C GLN A 82 20.23 21.86 -2.35
N VAL A 83 19.13 22.21 -1.67
CA VAL A 83 17.80 22.28 -2.30
C VAL A 83 17.64 23.63 -3.02
N PRO A 84 17.33 23.64 -4.33
CA PRO A 84 17.22 24.87 -5.10
C PRO A 84 16.00 25.70 -4.70
N VAL A 85 16.18 27.01 -4.53
CA VAL A 85 15.13 28.00 -4.28
C VAL A 85 15.44 29.32 -5.00
N ASN A 86 14.43 30.16 -5.17
CA ASN A 86 14.61 31.52 -5.69
C ASN A 86 14.40 32.55 -4.56
N LYS A 87 15.31 33.53 -4.44
CA LYS A 87 15.18 34.68 -3.54
C LYS A 87 14.89 35.94 -4.34
N ILE A 88 14.01 36.79 -3.82
CA ILE A 88 13.75 38.11 -4.37
C ILE A 88 14.88 39.05 -3.93
N ILE A 89 15.47 39.76 -4.89
CA ILE A 89 16.42 40.83 -4.65
C ILE A 89 15.89 42.11 -5.29
N THR A 90 15.91 43.18 -4.52
CA THR A 90 15.52 44.52 -4.94
C THR A 90 16.79 45.33 -5.24
N ASP A 91 16.84 45.97 -6.40
CA ASP A 91 17.92 46.90 -6.75
C ASP A 91 17.82 48.16 -5.88
N SER A 92 18.88 48.48 -5.14
CA SER A 92 18.91 49.62 -4.20
C SER A 92 18.82 50.99 -4.89
N ASP A 93 19.15 51.07 -6.19
CA ASP A 93 19.16 52.34 -6.92
C ASP A 93 17.89 52.58 -7.74
N LYS A 94 17.03 51.56 -7.88
CA LYS A 94 15.77 51.61 -8.64
C LYS A 94 14.75 50.68 -8.00
N ASP A 95 13.87 51.24 -7.16
CA ASP A 95 12.68 50.59 -6.55
C ASP A 95 11.68 49.97 -7.57
N THR A 96 12.05 49.85 -8.85
CA THR A 96 11.20 49.42 -9.96
C THR A 96 11.56 48.05 -10.53
N VAL A 97 12.66 47.40 -10.12
CA VAL A 97 13.06 46.07 -10.63
C VAL A 97 13.21 45.05 -9.50
N GLN A 98 12.41 43.98 -9.55
CA GLN A 98 12.57 42.80 -8.71
C GLN A 98 13.23 41.68 -9.51
N LEU A 99 14.38 41.18 -9.04
CA LEU A 99 15.08 40.06 -9.63
C LEU A 99 14.84 38.79 -8.79
N LEU A 100 14.73 37.64 -9.46
CA LEU A 100 14.77 36.33 -8.81
C LEU A 100 16.17 35.75 -8.97
N GLN A 101 16.89 35.58 -7.85
CA GLN A 101 18.17 34.91 -7.82
C GLN A 101 18.00 33.46 -7.34
N SER A 102 18.41 32.50 -8.18
CA SER A 102 18.49 31.11 -7.77
C SER A 102 19.63 30.89 -6.76
N THR A 103 19.34 30.14 -5.71
CA THR A 103 20.26 29.80 -4.63
C THR A 103 19.87 28.44 -4.03
N TYR A 104 20.55 28.01 -2.98
CA TYR A 104 20.32 26.72 -2.34
C TYR A 104 20.12 26.88 -0.84
N ILE A 105 19.27 26.03 -0.25
CA ILE A 105 19.06 25.95 1.20
C ILE A 105 19.11 24.49 1.66
N PRO A 106 19.54 24.22 2.91
CA PRO A 106 19.41 22.90 3.49
C PRO A 106 17.97 22.65 3.96
N LEU A 107 17.51 21.39 3.85
CA LEU A 107 16.29 20.93 4.52
C LEU A 107 16.57 20.65 6.00
N SER A 108 15.55 20.88 6.83
CA SER A 108 15.62 20.60 8.28
C SER A 108 15.38 19.13 8.65
N MET A 109 15.06 18.31 7.66
CA MET A 109 14.82 16.87 7.77
C MET A 109 15.57 16.16 6.65
N SER A 110 16.28 15.09 6.99
CA SER A 110 17.06 14.33 6.01
C SER A 110 16.80 12.82 6.03
N SER A 111 15.74 12.36 6.68
CA SER A 111 15.38 10.94 6.83
C SER A 111 14.14 10.58 6.02
N ALA A 112 14.18 9.59 5.12
CA ALA A 112 13.00 9.12 4.41
C ALA A 112 13.00 7.61 4.18
N GLY A 113 11.81 7.05 4.05
CA GLY A 113 11.60 5.70 3.58
C GLY A 113 11.66 5.64 2.05
N GLN A 114 12.84 5.34 1.49
CA GLN A 114 13.07 5.26 0.04
C GLN A 114 13.12 3.81 -0.42
N LEU A 115 12.77 3.54 -1.69
CA LEU A 115 12.99 2.23 -2.33
C LEU A 115 14.43 1.72 -2.11
N PRO A 116 14.69 0.40 -2.24
CA PRO A 116 16.05 -0.14 -2.13
C PRO A 116 17.03 0.67 -2.99
N GLU A 117 18.16 1.04 -2.38
CA GLU A 117 19.13 1.95 -2.99
C GLU A 117 19.62 1.44 -4.36
N GLY A 118 19.64 2.33 -5.35
CA GLY A 118 20.02 1.99 -6.73
C GLY A 118 18.90 1.38 -7.59
N PHE A 119 17.74 1.04 -7.01
CA PHE A 119 16.66 0.44 -7.78
C PHE A 119 15.88 1.48 -8.61
N GLU A 120 16.17 1.51 -9.91
CA GLU A 120 15.58 2.45 -10.88
C GLU A 120 14.52 1.79 -11.78
N ILE A 121 13.26 1.80 -11.31
CA ILE A 121 12.09 1.22 -12.03
C ILE A 121 11.96 1.74 -13.47
N GLY A 122 12.35 2.99 -13.72
CA GLY A 122 12.25 3.60 -15.05
C GLY A 122 13.07 2.90 -16.14
N ASN A 123 14.01 2.03 -15.77
CA ASN A 123 14.84 1.26 -16.70
C ASN A 123 14.21 -0.07 -17.11
N LEU A 124 13.13 -0.49 -16.44
CA LEU A 124 12.52 -1.82 -16.62
C LEU A 124 11.47 -1.86 -17.74
N TYR A 125 11.03 -0.70 -18.22
CA TYR A 125 10.05 -0.57 -19.31
C TYR A 125 10.19 0.80 -19.98
N ASN A 126 9.42 1.05 -21.04
CA ASN A 126 9.40 2.35 -21.69
C ASN A 126 8.68 3.41 -20.83
N ALA A 127 9.41 3.96 -19.85
CA ALA A 127 8.90 4.90 -18.86
C ALA A 127 9.12 6.38 -19.20
N HIS A 128 9.39 6.72 -20.47
CA HIS A 128 9.73 8.07 -20.88
C HIS A 128 8.64 9.08 -20.48
N HIS A 129 9.03 10.10 -19.69
CA HIS A 129 8.14 11.13 -19.15
C HIS A 129 7.09 10.66 -18.13
N HIS A 130 7.13 9.40 -17.68
CA HIS A 130 6.26 8.97 -16.59
C HIS A 130 6.78 9.54 -15.28
N PRO A 131 5.92 10.19 -14.48
CA PRO A 131 6.23 10.55 -13.11
C PRO A 131 6.60 9.31 -12.28
N ARG A 132 7.39 9.50 -11.23
CA ARG A 132 7.87 8.42 -10.36
C ARG A 132 6.72 7.59 -9.77
N GLY A 133 5.62 8.22 -9.39
CA GLY A 133 4.41 7.53 -8.90
C GLY A 133 3.73 6.62 -9.95
N LEU A 134 3.78 6.97 -11.24
CA LEU A 134 3.27 6.11 -12.31
C LEU A 134 4.23 4.97 -12.65
N ARG A 135 5.54 5.17 -12.48
CA ARG A 135 6.53 4.08 -12.54
C ARG A 135 6.28 3.06 -11.44
N LEU A 136 6.07 3.54 -10.22
CA LEU A 136 5.66 2.73 -9.08
C LEU A 136 4.35 1.99 -9.35
N THR A 137 3.37 2.64 -9.98
CA THR A 137 2.08 2.03 -10.36
C THR A 137 2.29 0.84 -11.29
N VAL A 138 2.95 1.05 -12.44
CA VAL A 138 3.17 0.01 -13.45
C VAL A 138 3.97 -1.16 -12.86
N TYR A 139 5.01 -0.86 -12.09
CA TYR A 139 5.78 -1.89 -11.39
C TYR A 139 4.91 -2.68 -10.41
N GLY A 140 4.17 -2.02 -9.51
CA GLY A 140 3.43 -2.71 -8.47
C GLY A 140 2.29 -3.56 -9.02
N ALA A 141 1.62 -3.10 -10.08
CA ALA A 141 0.60 -3.88 -10.77
C ALA A 141 1.22 -5.07 -11.54
N SER A 142 2.37 -4.88 -12.18
CA SER A 142 3.09 -5.98 -12.84
C SER A 142 3.55 -7.05 -11.85
N ASP A 143 4.11 -6.62 -10.71
CA ASP A 143 4.52 -7.51 -9.62
C ASP A 143 3.32 -8.32 -9.08
N LEU A 144 2.17 -7.67 -8.91
CA LEU A 144 0.93 -8.33 -8.51
C LEU A 144 0.55 -9.42 -9.52
N LEU A 145 0.47 -9.09 -10.81
CA LEU A 145 0.05 -10.04 -11.84
C LEU A 145 1.05 -11.18 -12.03
N ASN A 146 2.34 -10.91 -11.88
CA ASN A 146 3.36 -11.96 -11.90
C ASN A 146 3.26 -12.90 -10.68
N SER A 147 2.75 -12.41 -9.54
CA SER A 147 2.67 -13.19 -8.30
C SER A 147 1.54 -14.23 -8.26
N ILE A 148 0.47 -14.06 -9.03
CA ILE A 148 -0.77 -14.85 -8.84
C ILE A 148 -0.68 -16.30 -9.35
N GLY A 149 0.30 -16.62 -10.21
CA GLY A 149 0.47 -17.96 -10.78
C GLY A 149 -0.58 -18.36 -11.83
N ILE A 150 -1.41 -17.42 -12.27
CA ILE A 150 -2.46 -17.56 -13.30
C ILE A 150 -2.28 -16.42 -14.30
N SER A 151 -2.43 -16.66 -15.60
CA SER A 151 -2.33 -15.58 -16.58
C SER A 151 -3.53 -14.63 -16.46
N TRP A 152 -3.32 -13.34 -16.72
CA TRP A 152 -4.42 -12.38 -16.73
C TRP A 152 -5.52 -12.75 -17.73
N SER A 153 -5.14 -13.25 -18.92
CA SER A 153 -6.07 -13.73 -19.94
C SER A 153 -6.95 -14.88 -19.47
N ASP A 154 -6.43 -15.80 -18.65
CA ASP A 154 -7.23 -16.90 -18.10
C ASP A 154 -8.26 -16.38 -17.08
N ILE A 155 -7.89 -15.37 -16.29
CA ILE A 155 -8.78 -14.75 -15.30
C ILE A 155 -9.89 -13.95 -16.00
N SER A 156 -9.52 -13.06 -16.92
CA SER A 156 -10.48 -12.20 -17.61
C SER A 156 -11.46 -13.00 -18.48
N ALA A 157 -11.04 -14.15 -19.02
CA ALA A 157 -11.90 -15.07 -19.77
C ALA A 157 -12.95 -15.83 -18.92
N LEU A 158 -13.04 -15.56 -17.62
CA LEU A 158 -14.02 -16.14 -16.69
C LEU A 158 -15.01 -15.11 -16.11
N ALA A 159 -14.84 -13.84 -16.49
CA ALA A 159 -15.70 -12.73 -16.09
C ALA A 159 -16.31 -12.05 -17.32
N GLU A 160 -17.48 -11.45 -17.16
CA GLU A 160 -17.97 -10.49 -18.16
C GLU A 160 -17.02 -9.26 -18.16
N PRO A 161 -16.82 -8.57 -19.30
CA PRO A 161 -15.80 -7.50 -19.39
C PRO A 161 -15.98 -6.38 -18.36
N ASP A 162 -17.23 -6.08 -17.98
CA ASP A 162 -17.61 -5.08 -17.00
C ASP A 162 -17.58 -5.59 -15.54
N GLN A 163 -17.34 -6.89 -15.32
CA GLN A 163 -17.17 -7.50 -14.00
C GLN A 163 -15.71 -7.46 -13.49
N VAL A 164 -14.84 -6.74 -14.17
CA VAL A 164 -13.49 -6.41 -13.72
C VAL A 164 -13.47 -4.96 -13.27
N SER A 165 -12.90 -4.69 -12.08
CA SER A 165 -12.80 -3.33 -11.54
C SER A 165 -11.39 -2.97 -11.11
N VAL A 166 -11.04 -1.69 -11.21
CA VAL A 166 -9.75 -1.14 -10.77
C VAL A 166 -9.98 0.08 -9.88
N TYR A 167 -9.52 -0.01 -8.64
CA TYR A 167 -9.51 1.13 -7.72
C TYR A 167 -8.09 1.44 -7.28
N ALA A 168 -7.49 2.45 -7.90
CA ALA A 168 -6.12 2.84 -7.62
C ALA A 168 -5.94 4.35 -7.61
N SER A 169 -5.05 4.85 -6.75
CA SER A 169 -4.89 6.28 -6.56
C SER A 169 -3.53 6.70 -6.04
N SER A 170 -3.25 7.99 -6.16
CA SER A 170 -2.17 8.74 -5.52
C SER A 170 -2.81 9.98 -4.89
N ALA A 171 -2.77 10.13 -3.57
CA ALA A 171 -3.57 11.15 -2.90
C ALA A 171 -3.01 12.57 -3.08
N LEU A 172 -1.71 12.70 -3.33
CA LEU A 172 -1.10 13.99 -3.67
C LEU A 172 -1.21 14.31 -5.17
N GLY A 173 -1.66 13.35 -5.98
CA GLY A 173 -1.34 13.33 -7.40
C GLY A 173 0.15 13.10 -7.63
N GLN A 174 0.58 13.23 -8.88
CA GLN A 174 1.99 13.07 -9.21
C GLN A 174 2.71 14.41 -9.04
N VAL A 175 3.77 14.41 -8.24
CA VAL A 175 4.52 15.63 -7.90
C VAL A 175 6.00 15.43 -8.15
N ASP A 176 6.40 15.64 -9.40
CA ASP A 176 7.79 15.67 -9.85
C ASP A 176 7.94 16.53 -11.13
N GLN A 177 9.15 16.58 -11.70
CA GLN A 177 9.45 17.36 -12.90
C GLN A 177 8.66 16.93 -14.15
N PHE A 178 8.04 15.74 -14.16
CA PHE A 178 7.20 15.27 -15.27
C PHE A 178 5.70 15.47 -15.01
N SER A 179 5.34 16.09 -13.89
CA SER A 179 3.95 16.26 -13.42
C SER A 179 3.74 17.64 -12.77
N LEU A 180 3.15 17.74 -11.57
CA LEU A 180 2.76 19.04 -10.97
C LEU A 180 3.94 19.98 -10.75
N SER A 181 5.08 19.47 -10.25
CA SER A 181 6.26 20.32 -10.01
C SER A 181 6.79 20.88 -11.34
N GLY A 182 6.87 20.08 -12.40
CA GLY A 182 7.21 20.58 -13.74
C GLY A 182 6.15 21.54 -14.33
N LEU A 183 4.87 21.21 -14.19
CA LEU A 183 3.74 21.99 -14.71
C LEU A 183 3.72 23.42 -14.15
N ILE A 184 3.92 23.55 -12.84
CA ILE A 184 3.86 24.82 -12.12
C ILE A 184 5.23 25.51 -12.11
N GLY A 185 6.29 24.74 -11.89
CA GLY A 185 7.65 25.25 -11.70
C GLY A 185 8.34 25.67 -12.99
N ASN A 186 8.13 24.98 -14.11
CA ASN A 186 8.87 25.29 -15.34
C ASN A 186 8.65 26.73 -15.84
N PRO A 187 7.39 27.25 -15.96
CA PRO A 187 7.18 28.62 -16.41
C PRO A 187 7.82 29.67 -15.50
N LEU A 188 7.85 29.42 -14.18
CA LEU A 188 8.45 30.32 -13.19
C LEU A 188 9.99 30.37 -13.29
N ASN A 189 10.60 29.38 -13.93
CA ASN A 189 12.04 29.28 -14.14
C ASN A 189 12.44 29.45 -15.63
N GLY A 190 11.54 29.97 -16.47
CA GLY A 190 11.82 30.21 -17.90
C GLY A 190 11.85 28.95 -18.78
N LEU A 191 11.38 27.82 -18.26
CA LEU A 191 11.28 26.54 -18.97
C LEU A 191 9.86 26.33 -19.52
N ARG A 192 9.75 25.47 -20.53
CA ARG A 192 8.45 25.08 -21.11
C ARG A 192 7.82 23.90 -20.37
N ILE A 193 6.49 23.87 -20.35
CA ILE A 193 5.73 22.68 -19.95
C ILE A 193 5.57 21.72 -21.13
N SER A 194 5.38 20.43 -20.86
CA SER A 194 5.00 19.44 -21.87
C SER A 194 3.49 19.19 -21.86
N SER A 195 2.94 18.67 -22.97
CA SER A 195 1.52 18.29 -23.04
C SER A 195 1.13 17.16 -22.10
N LYS A 196 2.12 16.44 -21.52
CA LYS A 196 1.90 15.29 -20.64
C LYS A 196 1.85 15.66 -19.16
N MET A 197 2.43 16.79 -18.75
CA MET A 197 2.58 17.13 -17.32
C MET A 197 1.24 17.25 -16.60
N LEU A 198 0.26 17.93 -17.22
CA LEU A 198 -1.08 18.07 -16.65
C LEU A 198 -1.80 16.71 -16.56
N PRO A 199 -2.03 15.95 -17.65
CA PRO A 199 -2.79 14.71 -17.55
C PRO A 199 -2.09 13.68 -16.65
N LEU A 200 -0.76 13.52 -16.76
CA LEU A 200 -0.03 12.56 -15.91
C LEU A 200 0.05 12.96 -14.44
N SER A 201 -0.37 14.17 -14.07
CA SER A 201 -0.38 14.60 -12.68
C SER A 201 -1.58 14.12 -11.87
N LEU A 202 -2.64 13.68 -12.53
CA LEU A 202 -3.92 13.48 -11.85
C LEU A 202 -3.87 12.34 -10.81
N PRO A 203 -4.60 12.45 -9.70
CA PRO A 203 -4.66 11.43 -8.63
C PRO A 203 -5.12 10.04 -9.06
N ASP A 204 -5.88 9.95 -10.15
CA ASP A 204 -6.48 8.75 -10.73
C ASP A 204 -5.64 8.07 -11.80
N MET A 205 -4.57 8.72 -12.27
CA MET A 205 -3.63 8.14 -13.25
C MET A 205 -3.09 6.76 -12.85
N PRO A 206 -2.89 6.40 -11.56
CA PRO A 206 -2.58 5.03 -11.20
C PRO A 206 -3.61 4.00 -11.68
N ALA A 207 -4.91 4.27 -11.52
CA ALA A 207 -5.96 3.39 -12.04
C ALA A 207 -5.98 3.38 -13.56
N ASP A 208 -5.88 4.56 -14.19
CA ASP A 208 -5.91 4.68 -15.64
C ASP A 208 -4.77 3.94 -16.32
N PHE A 209 -3.54 4.04 -15.77
CA PHE A 209 -2.39 3.30 -16.29
C PHE A 209 -2.58 1.78 -16.20
N ILE A 210 -3.20 1.31 -15.11
CA ILE A 210 -3.49 -0.12 -14.96
C ILE A 210 -4.53 -0.55 -16.00
N ASN A 211 -5.63 0.18 -16.12
CA ASN A 211 -6.68 -0.12 -17.09
C ASN A 211 -6.14 -0.14 -18.52
N SER A 212 -5.43 0.92 -18.92
CA SER A 212 -5.05 1.13 -20.31
C SER A 212 -3.79 0.37 -20.74
N TYR A 213 -2.83 0.16 -19.84
CA TYR A 213 -1.50 -0.33 -20.22
C TYR A 213 -1.08 -1.62 -19.52
N VAL A 214 -1.84 -2.11 -18.52
CA VAL A 214 -1.46 -3.32 -17.77
C VAL A 214 -2.46 -4.46 -18.00
N ILE A 215 -3.76 -4.18 -17.92
CA ILE A 215 -4.79 -5.25 -17.94
C ILE A 215 -5.85 -5.12 -19.04
N ASN A 216 -5.80 -4.07 -19.86
CA ASN A 216 -6.78 -3.80 -20.91
C ASN A 216 -8.24 -3.90 -20.39
N ASN A 217 -8.53 -3.15 -19.32
CA ASN A 217 -9.82 -3.20 -18.63
C ASN A 217 -10.80 -2.16 -19.17
N ILE A 218 -12.06 -2.58 -19.36
CA ILE A 218 -13.18 -1.72 -19.74
C ILE A 218 -14.26 -1.62 -18.65
N GLY A 219 -14.11 -2.37 -17.56
CA GLY A 219 -15.05 -2.34 -16.46
C GLY A 219 -14.84 -1.15 -15.52
N SER A 220 -15.42 -1.24 -14.32
CA SER A 220 -15.50 -0.09 -13.40
C SER A 220 -14.13 0.40 -12.92
N THR A 221 -13.93 1.71 -12.89
CA THR A 221 -12.68 2.32 -12.40
C THR A 221 -12.93 3.59 -11.60
N SER A 222 -12.09 3.85 -10.59
CA SER A 222 -12.10 5.11 -9.83
C SER A 222 -10.85 5.26 -8.96
N ALA A 223 -10.64 6.47 -8.44
CA ALA A 223 -9.62 6.78 -7.45
C ALA A 223 -10.28 7.45 -6.23
N ASN A 224 -10.42 6.71 -5.13
CA ASN A 224 -11.00 7.25 -3.90
C ASN A 224 -9.92 7.86 -3.01
N ILE A 225 -10.02 9.18 -2.77
CA ILE A 225 -9.03 9.92 -1.98
C ILE A 225 -9.52 10.14 -0.55
N GLY A 226 -8.84 9.50 0.40
CA GLY A 226 -9.05 9.62 1.84
C GLY A 226 -7.78 10.08 2.58
N ALA A 227 -6.99 10.97 1.95
CA ALA A 227 -5.65 11.35 2.41
C ALA A 227 -4.77 10.10 2.71
N CYS A 228 -4.19 10.01 3.90
CA CYS A 228 -3.38 8.85 4.33
C CYS A 228 -4.16 7.52 4.46
N ALA A 229 -5.49 7.54 4.36
CA ALA A 229 -6.36 6.36 4.42
C ALA A 229 -6.84 5.88 3.04
N SER A 230 -6.40 6.49 1.93
CA SER A 230 -6.91 6.22 0.58
C SER A 230 -6.90 4.74 0.16
N PHE A 231 -5.87 3.97 0.50
CA PHE A 231 -5.86 2.54 0.17
C PHE A 231 -7.09 1.80 0.73
N LEU A 232 -7.53 2.11 1.95
CA LEU A 232 -8.74 1.52 2.53
C LEU A 232 -10.02 2.05 1.88
N TYR A 233 -10.02 3.27 1.34
CA TYR A 233 -11.17 3.79 0.58
C TYR A 233 -11.32 3.03 -0.74
N ASN A 234 -10.22 2.81 -1.47
CA ASN A 234 -10.21 1.97 -2.68
C ASN A 234 -10.61 0.53 -2.35
N LEU A 235 -10.09 -0.03 -1.24
CA LEU A 235 -10.44 -1.38 -0.80
C LEU A 235 -11.93 -1.51 -0.47
N LYS A 236 -12.53 -0.51 0.18
CA LYS A 236 -13.96 -0.48 0.48
C LYS A 236 -14.80 -0.56 -0.80
N GLN A 237 -14.43 0.19 -1.84
CA GLN A 237 -15.15 0.15 -3.10
C GLN A 237 -15.07 -1.24 -3.76
N GLY A 238 -13.87 -1.83 -3.84
CA GLY A 238 -13.70 -3.18 -4.38
C GLY A 238 -14.45 -4.27 -3.61
N VAL A 239 -14.45 -4.17 -2.27
CA VAL A 239 -15.23 -5.06 -1.39
C VAL A 239 -16.73 -4.92 -1.66
N ASN A 240 -17.24 -3.70 -1.81
CA ASN A 240 -18.65 -3.46 -2.08
C ASN A 240 -19.09 -4.03 -3.42
N ASP A 241 -18.30 -3.80 -4.47
CA ASP A 241 -18.61 -4.26 -5.83
C ASP A 241 -18.65 -5.78 -5.92
N ILE A 242 -17.71 -6.48 -5.26
CA ILE A 242 -17.74 -7.96 -5.18
C ILE A 242 -18.95 -8.45 -4.37
N ARG A 243 -19.23 -7.84 -3.21
CA ARG A 243 -20.37 -8.23 -2.36
C ARG A 243 -21.71 -8.06 -3.07
N GLN A 244 -21.85 -7.01 -3.88
CA GLN A 244 -23.03 -6.69 -4.68
C GLN A 244 -23.10 -7.49 -5.99
N GLY A 245 -22.06 -8.24 -6.36
CA GLY A 245 -22.01 -8.99 -7.62
C GLY A 245 -21.75 -8.13 -8.86
N LYS A 246 -21.40 -6.85 -8.69
CA LYS A 246 -21.03 -5.93 -9.78
C LYS A 246 -19.67 -6.28 -10.37
N ALA A 247 -18.74 -6.75 -9.54
CA ALA A 247 -17.44 -7.24 -9.97
C ALA A 247 -17.20 -8.67 -9.47
N LYS A 248 -16.47 -9.46 -10.26
CA LYS A 248 -15.89 -10.74 -9.81
C LYS A 248 -14.40 -10.62 -9.55
N VAL A 249 -13.74 -9.66 -10.19
CA VAL A 249 -12.31 -9.38 -10.04
C VAL A 249 -12.16 -7.90 -9.74
N CYS A 250 -11.36 -7.56 -8.73
CA CYS A 250 -11.07 -6.18 -8.39
C CYS A 250 -9.59 -6.01 -8.07
N LEU A 251 -8.90 -5.16 -8.83
CA LEU A 251 -7.54 -4.75 -8.52
C LEU A 251 -7.60 -3.47 -7.69
N VAL A 252 -7.05 -3.51 -6.48
CA VAL A 252 -7.05 -2.40 -5.52
C VAL A 252 -5.62 -2.01 -5.22
N GLY A 253 -5.31 -0.72 -5.22
CA GLY A 253 -4.02 -0.27 -4.70
C GLY A 253 -3.83 1.24 -4.62
N CYS A 254 -2.59 1.62 -4.32
CA CYS A 254 -2.11 3.00 -4.38
C CYS A 254 -0.63 3.00 -4.74
N ALA A 255 -0.17 4.09 -5.33
CA ALA A 255 1.26 4.36 -5.54
C ALA A 255 1.53 5.83 -5.23
N GLU A 256 2.56 6.10 -4.42
CA GLU A 256 2.92 7.45 -4.01
C GLU A 256 4.44 7.62 -3.98
N ALA A 257 4.95 8.72 -4.54
CA ALA A 257 6.35 9.09 -4.52
C ALA A 257 6.56 10.51 -3.94
N PRO A 258 6.26 10.73 -2.65
CA PRO A 258 6.21 12.08 -2.06
C PRO A 258 7.58 12.61 -1.63
N ILE A 259 8.68 11.93 -1.93
CA ILE A 259 10.03 12.32 -1.49
C ILE A 259 10.59 13.33 -2.47
N THR A 260 10.00 14.52 -2.46
CA THR A 260 10.43 15.69 -3.22
C THR A 260 10.56 16.90 -2.30
N PRO A 261 11.44 17.86 -2.62
CA PRO A 261 11.66 19.03 -1.76
C PRO A 261 10.37 19.80 -1.43
N GLU A 262 9.49 19.99 -2.41
CA GLU A 262 8.26 20.76 -2.27
C GLU A 262 7.27 20.09 -1.31
N ILE A 263 7.14 18.77 -1.39
CA ILE A 263 6.26 18.02 -0.50
C ILE A 263 6.84 17.95 0.91
N ILE A 264 8.14 17.72 1.06
CA ILE A 264 8.81 17.74 2.36
C ILE A 264 8.60 19.10 3.03
N GLU A 265 8.80 20.20 2.30
CA GLU A 265 8.60 21.55 2.83
C GLU A 265 7.15 21.81 3.22
N GLY A 266 6.18 21.33 2.44
CA GLY A 266 4.76 21.41 2.78
C GLY A 266 4.43 20.73 4.11
N PHE A 267 4.91 19.50 4.34
CA PHE A 267 4.72 18.81 5.62
C PHE A 267 5.53 19.45 6.77
N ARG A 268 6.71 20.02 6.49
CA ARG A 268 7.49 20.77 7.48
C ARG A 268 6.72 22.00 7.96
N ALA A 269 6.11 22.76 7.06
CA ALA A 269 5.30 23.93 7.40
C ALA A 269 4.09 23.58 8.28
N MET A 270 3.58 22.34 8.20
CA MET A 270 2.53 21.83 9.07
C MET A 270 3.03 21.40 10.47
N GLY A 271 4.35 21.39 10.70
CA GLY A 271 4.95 20.82 11.91
C GLY A 271 4.74 19.30 12.01
N ALA A 272 4.61 18.61 10.87
CA ALA A 272 4.24 17.19 10.84
C ALA A 272 5.44 16.25 10.84
N LEU A 273 6.63 16.71 10.42
CA LEU A 273 7.80 15.87 10.16
C LEU A 273 8.70 15.69 11.39
N ALA A 274 9.37 14.54 11.46
CA ALA A 274 10.48 14.31 12.37
C ALA A 274 11.75 15.01 11.86
N GLU A 275 11.93 16.28 12.22
CA GLU A 275 13.09 17.08 11.86
C GLU A 275 14.36 16.64 12.62
N ASP A 276 15.52 16.75 11.97
CA ASP A 276 16.78 16.19 12.48
C ASP A 276 17.16 16.79 13.84
N HIS A 277 16.97 18.11 14.01
CA HIS A 277 17.27 18.78 15.27
C HIS A 277 16.37 18.32 16.43
N LEU A 278 15.11 17.94 16.14
CA LEU A 278 14.19 17.41 17.14
C LEU A 278 14.55 15.98 17.51
N LEU A 279 14.95 15.15 16.54
CA LEU A 279 15.45 13.80 16.78
C LEU A 279 16.72 13.81 17.62
N CYS A 280 17.71 14.64 17.25
CA CYS A 280 18.93 14.86 18.03
C CYS A 280 18.62 15.30 19.47
N LYS A 281 17.66 16.21 19.65
CA LYS A 281 17.20 16.65 20.97
C LYS A 281 16.57 15.52 21.79
N LEU A 282 15.78 14.64 21.16
CA LEU A 282 15.22 13.46 21.84
C LEU A 282 16.30 12.49 22.29
N ASP A 283 17.34 12.31 21.48
CA ASP A 283 18.41 11.33 21.74
C ASP A 283 19.54 11.90 22.61
N GLY A 284 19.55 13.20 22.86
CA GLY A 284 20.65 13.87 23.56
C GLY A 284 21.96 13.84 22.79
N THR A 285 21.89 13.84 21.45
CA THR A 285 23.05 13.76 20.55
C THR A 285 23.08 14.96 19.59
N ASN A 286 24.17 15.09 18.83
CA ASN A 286 24.28 16.02 17.69
C ASN A 286 24.21 15.31 16.33
N THR A 287 24.00 13.99 16.34
CA THR A 287 24.01 13.13 15.16
C THR A 287 22.70 12.37 15.11
N VAL A 288 21.93 12.60 14.06
CA VAL A 288 20.63 11.96 13.86
C VAL A 288 20.80 10.47 13.52
N ASP A 289 20.05 9.62 14.21
CA ASP A 289 19.84 8.23 13.80
C ASP A 289 18.64 8.16 12.85
N HIS A 290 18.92 8.25 11.54
CA HIS A 290 17.89 8.19 10.51
C HIS A 290 17.04 6.92 10.59
N ARG A 291 17.63 5.78 11.01
CA ARG A 291 16.93 4.48 11.04
C ARG A 291 15.86 4.44 12.13
N ARG A 292 15.96 5.32 13.13
CA ARG A 292 14.99 5.49 14.22
C ARG A 292 14.17 6.77 14.08
N ALA A 293 14.08 7.37 12.88
CA ALA A 293 13.32 8.62 12.70
C ALA A 293 11.81 8.46 12.95
N CYS A 294 11.23 7.29 12.64
CA CYS A 294 9.83 6.99 12.94
C CYS A 294 9.70 6.16 14.23
N ARG A 295 9.09 6.72 15.28
CA ARG A 295 8.96 6.12 16.62
C ARG A 295 7.50 5.99 17.08
N PRO A 296 6.68 5.10 16.48
CA PRO A 296 5.28 4.94 16.89
C PRO A 296 5.16 4.56 18.38
N PHE A 297 4.22 5.18 19.10
CA PHE A 297 3.92 4.92 20.52
C PHE A 297 5.04 5.17 21.55
N SER A 298 6.16 5.75 21.15
CA SER A 298 7.23 6.20 22.05
C SER A 298 7.34 7.71 22.10
N THR A 299 8.33 8.22 22.83
CA THR A 299 8.74 9.61 22.72
C THR A 299 9.19 9.85 21.28
N ASN A 300 8.48 10.76 20.60
CA ASN A 300 8.57 10.98 19.16
C ASN A 300 8.24 12.43 18.81
N VAL A 301 8.58 12.84 17.59
CA VAL A 301 8.55 14.27 17.17
C VAL A 301 7.86 14.52 15.84
N GLY A 302 7.44 13.47 15.11
CA GLY A 302 6.81 13.64 13.81
C GLY A 302 6.87 12.40 12.94
N LEU A 303 6.25 12.47 11.77
CA LEU A 303 6.26 11.40 10.78
C LEU A 303 7.53 11.46 9.92
N THR A 304 7.90 10.31 9.36
CA THR A 304 8.94 10.19 8.32
C THR A 304 8.27 9.88 7.00
N LEU A 305 8.45 10.70 5.96
CA LEU A 305 7.84 10.45 4.65
C LEU A 305 8.46 9.21 3.98
N SER A 306 7.69 8.56 3.13
CA SER A 306 8.12 7.40 2.36
C SER A 306 7.44 7.33 0.99
N GLU A 307 8.08 6.65 0.05
CA GLU A 307 7.48 6.21 -1.20
C GLU A 307 7.12 4.72 -1.17
N SER A 308 6.04 4.35 -1.85
CA SER A 308 5.58 2.97 -1.96
C SER A 308 4.62 2.76 -3.13
N SER A 309 4.45 1.50 -3.52
CA SER A 309 3.42 0.99 -4.40
C SER A 309 2.89 -0.31 -3.81
N GLN A 310 1.59 -0.42 -3.58
CA GLN A 310 0.98 -1.66 -3.07
C GLN A 310 -0.33 -1.95 -3.77
N PHE A 311 -0.44 -3.17 -4.31
CA PHE A 311 -1.62 -3.65 -5.03
C PHE A 311 -2.01 -5.04 -4.55
N VAL A 312 -3.32 -5.26 -4.47
CA VAL A 312 -3.91 -6.57 -4.21
C VAL A 312 -4.96 -6.89 -5.26
N LEU A 313 -5.07 -8.18 -5.61
CA LEU A 313 -6.14 -8.68 -6.45
C LEU A 313 -7.17 -9.35 -5.55
N LEU A 314 -8.41 -8.86 -5.62
CA LEU A 314 -9.56 -9.48 -5.00
C LEU A 314 -10.34 -10.29 -6.03
N MET A 315 -10.83 -11.45 -5.62
CA MET A 315 -11.81 -12.22 -6.38
C MET A 315 -13.06 -12.49 -5.55
N SER A 316 -14.19 -12.66 -6.21
CA SER A 316 -15.33 -13.32 -5.58
C SER A 316 -14.95 -14.75 -5.19
N ASP A 317 -15.51 -15.22 -4.08
CA ASP A 317 -15.12 -16.50 -3.50
C ASP A 317 -15.33 -17.70 -4.42
N ASP A 318 -16.37 -17.68 -5.25
CA ASP A 318 -16.61 -18.70 -6.26
C ASP A 318 -15.58 -18.67 -7.40
N LEU A 319 -15.20 -17.48 -7.88
CA LEU A 319 -14.18 -17.36 -8.93
C LEU A 319 -12.80 -17.78 -8.40
N ALA A 320 -12.45 -17.39 -7.17
CA ALA A 320 -11.20 -17.80 -6.54
C ALA A 320 -11.08 -19.33 -6.46
N LEU A 321 -12.16 -20.02 -6.08
CA LEU A 321 -12.20 -21.48 -6.05
C LEU A 321 -12.15 -22.10 -7.46
N GLN A 322 -12.89 -21.52 -8.42
CA GLN A 322 -12.91 -21.98 -9.82
C GLN A 322 -11.52 -21.93 -10.47
N CYS A 323 -10.76 -20.85 -10.22
CA CYS A 323 -9.43 -20.66 -10.79
C CYS A 323 -8.33 -21.44 -10.05
N GLY A 324 -8.62 -22.02 -8.89
CA GLY A 324 -7.59 -22.55 -8.00
C GLY A 324 -6.64 -21.47 -7.48
N ALA A 325 -7.11 -20.23 -7.31
CA ALA A 325 -6.26 -19.11 -6.94
C ALA A 325 -5.63 -19.29 -5.55
N ASN A 326 -4.43 -18.76 -5.33
CA ASN A 326 -3.86 -18.72 -3.99
C ASN A 326 -4.77 -17.90 -3.07
N ILE A 327 -5.02 -18.36 -1.84
CA ILE A 327 -5.85 -17.62 -0.87
C ILE A 327 -4.94 -17.05 0.19
N LEU A 328 -4.67 -15.74 0.09
CA LEU A 328 -3.82 -15.01 1.03
C LEU A 328 -4.61 -14.50 2.25
N GLY A 329 -5.93 -14.43 2.14
CA GLY A 329 -6.85 -13.98 3.17
C GLY A 329 -8.17 -13.52 2.56
N SER A 330 -9.01 -12.87 3.35
CA SER A 330 -10.23 -12.23 2.86
C SER A 330 -10.52 -10.92 3.58
N VAL A 331 -11.32 -10.07 2.95
CA VAL A 331 -11.73 -8.75 3.46
C VAL A 331 -13.25 -8.72 3.58
N PRO A 332 -13.82 -9.04 4.77
CA PRO A 332 -15.26 -9.01 4.96
C PRO A 332 -15.86 -7.62 4.82
N ASP A 333 -15.21 -6.58 5.37
CA ASP A 333 -15.69 -5.20 5.28
C ASP A 333 -14.58 -4.17 5.56
N VAL A 334 -14.83 -2.93 5.12
CA VAL A 334 -14.03 -1.75 5.41
C VAL A 334 -14.94 -0.60 5.84
N PHE A 335 -14.68 -0.06 7.03
CA PHE A 335 -15.47 1.04 7.58
C PHE A 335 -14.75 2.36 7.39
N VAL A 336 -15.49 3.37 6.95
CA VAL A 336 -14.99 4.72 6.70
C VAL A 336 -15.95 5.73 7.33
N ASN A 337 -15.43 6.64 8.15
CA ASN A 337 -16.23 7.64 8.85
C ASN A 337 -15.47 8.98 8.99
N ALA A 338 -16.22 10.08 8.84
CA ALA A 338 -15.73 11.43 9.05
C ALA A 338 -15.71 11.83 10.54
N ASP A 339 -15.12 13.00 10.83
CA ASP A 339 -14.94 13.51 12.21
C ASP A 339 -16.04 14.47 12.71
N ALA A 340 -17.10 14.71 11.92
CA ALA A 340 -18.03 15.82 12.12
C ALA A 340 -17.32 17.20 12.07
N ASN A 341 -17.86 18.23 12.73
CA ASN A 341 -17.33 19.60 12.70
C ASN A 341 -15.93 19.67 13.35
N LYS A 342 -14.96 20.29 12.64
CA LYS A 342 -13.55 20.40 13.07
C LYS A 342 -13.12 21.85 13.24
N LYS A 343 -12.16 22.08 14.16
CA LYS A 343 -11.42 23.35 14.23
C LYS A 343 -10.33 23.42 13.16
N SER A 344 -9.28 22.60 13.32
CA SER A 344 -8.22 22.44 12.33
C SER A 344 -8.50 21.25 11.42
N ILE A 345 -8.23 21.41 10.12
CA ILE A 345 -8.45 20.37 9.12
C ILE A 345 -7.51 19.15 9.30
N SER A 346 -6.33 19.35 9.89
CA SER A 346 -5.30 18.32 10.04
C SER A 346 -5.30 17.64 11.41
N SER A 347 -6.00 18.18 12.41
CA SER A 347 -6.06 17.58 13.75
C SER A 347 -6.85 16.27 13.75
N PRO A 348 -6.53 15.28 14.60
CA PRO A 348 -7.34 14.08 14.79
C PRO A 348 -8.78 14.41 15.23
N GLY A 349 -9.70 13.46 15.04
CA GLY A 349 -11.09 13.59 15.49
C GLY A 349 -11.74 12.24 15.83
N ILE A 350 -13.07 12.25 15.91
CA ILE A 350 -13.86 11.17 16.51
C ILE A 350 -14.16 10.01 15.54
N GLY A 351 -13.97 10.18 14.23
CA GLY A 351 -14.46 9.22 13.24
C GLY A 351 -13.81 7.85 13.39
N ASN A 352 -12.57 7.80 13.89
CA ASN A 352 -11.84 6.55 14.08
C ASN A 352 -12.38 5.68 15.22
N TYR A 353 -13.08 6.25 16.20
CA TYR A 353 -13.83 5.43 17.18
C TYR A 353 -14.88 4.58 16.48
N ILE A 354 -15.59 5.17 15.52
CA ILE A 354 -16.67 4.50 14.78
C ILE A 354 -16.09 3.40 13.89
N THR A 355 -15.03 3.70 13.12
CA THR A 355 -14.44 2.71 12.21
C THR A 355 -13.84 1.52 12.99
N MET A 356 -13.10 1.79 14.06
CA MET A 356 -12.48 0.74 14.89
C MET A 356 -13.53 -0.07 15.66
N MET A 357 -14.56 0.55 16.22
CA MET A 357 -15.63 -0.17 16.93
C MET A 357 -16.38 -1.11 15.98
N LYS A 358 -16.72 -0.65 14.78
CA LYS A 358 -17.39 -1.47 13.76
C LYS A 358 -16.50 -2.62 13.27
N ALA A 359 -15.22 -2.36 13.01
CA ALA A 359 -14.26 -3.40 12.62
C ALA A 359 -14.08 -4.45 13.71
N THR A 360 -13.97 -4.02 14.96
CA THR A 360 -13.81 -4.92 16.12
C THR A 360 -15.06 -5.78 16.34
N SER A 361 -16.24 -5.18 16.32
CA SER A 361 -17.52 -5.91 16.47
C SER A 361 -17.71 -6.96 15.36
N LEU A 362 -17.40 -6.62 14.11
CA LEU A 362 -17.46 -7.58 13.00
C LEU A 362 -16.43 -8.70 13.17
N THR A 363 -15.21 -8.36 13.61
CA THR A 363 -14.14 -9.34 13.85
C THR A 363 -14.53 -10.31 14.97
N ASP A 364 -15.08 -9.81 16.07
CA ASP A 364 -15.57 -10.63 17.19
C ASP A 364 -16.62 -11.64 16.74
N SER A 365 -17.60 -11.16 15.97
CA SER A 365 -18.66 -12.00 15.40
C SER A 365 -18.12 -13.09 14.47
N LEU A 366 -17.15 -12.75 13.61
CA LEU A 366 -16.53 -13.69 12.66
C LEU A 366 -15.57 -14.69 13.32
N LEU A 367 -15.11 -14.39 14.53
CA LEU A 367 -14.23 -15.24 15.33
C LEU A 367 -14.98 -15.98 16.46
N ASP A 368 -16.31 -15.89 16.50
CA ASP A 368 -17.18 -16.51 17.52
C ASP A 368 -16.83 -16.05 18.95
N GLY A 369 -16.65 -14.75 19.17
CA GLY A 369 -16.33 -14.18 20.47
C GLY A 369 -14.85 -14.30 20.88
N LYS A 370 -13.97 -14.64 19.94
CA LYS A 370 -12.55 -14.97 20.23
C LYS A 370 -11.56 -13.91 19.72
N LEU A 371 -11.82 -12.65 20.05
CA LEU A 371 -10.98 -11.52 19.65
C LEU A 371 -9.51 -11.63 20.07
N GLN A 372 -9.16 -12.41 21.09
CA GLN A 372 -7.76 -12.68 21.47
C GLN A 372 -6.94 -13.36 20.36
N HIS A 373 -7.58 -13.94 19.35
CA HIS A 373 -6.93 -14.43 18.13
C HIS A 373 -6.89 -13.36 17.03
N SER A 374 -6.80 -12.10 17.42
CA SER A 374 -6.61 -10.97 16.50
C SER A 374 -5.60 -9.99 17.05
N TYR A 375 -5.05 -9.17 16.17
CA TYR A 375 -4.16 -8.07 16.54
C TYR A 375 -4.45 -6.82 15.72
N ILE A 376 -3.89 -5.69 16.14
CA ILE A 376 -4.03 -4.39 15.48
C ILE A 376 -2.77 -4.04 14.69
N GLN A 377 -2.94 -3.76 13.40
CA GLN A 377 -2.01 -2.95 12.62
C GLN A 377 -2.39 -1.48 12.81
N ALA A 378 -1.71 -0.80 13.71
CA ALA A 378 -1.99 0.60 14.00
C ALA A 378 -1.61 1.51 12.84
N HIS A 379 -2.25 2.68 12.78
CA HIS A 379 -1.84 3.77 11.93
C HIS A 379 -0.44 4.27 12.31
N GLY A 380 -0.17 4.46 13.60
CA GLY A 380 1.17 4.53 14.19
C GLY A 380 2.15 5.44 13.46
N THR A 381 1.87 6.74 13.35
CA THR A 381 2.65 7.67 12.49
C THR A 381 3.91 8.26 13.11
N GLY A 382 4.23 7.94 14.37
CA GLY A 382 5.37 8.56 15.07
C GLY A 382 5.13 10.01 15.50
N THR A 383 3.88 10.46 15.58
CA THR A 383 3.53 11.81 16.07
C THR A 383 2.99 11.81 17.51
N PRO A 384 3.20 12.88 18.29
CA PRO A 384 2.70 12.98 19.67
C PRO A 384 1.17 12.90 19.75
N GLN A 385 0.46 13.60 18.86
CA GLN A 385 -1.01 13.55 18.84
C GLN A 385 -1.53 12.16 18.50
N ASN A 386 -0.88 11.45 17.56
CA ASN A 386 -1.33 10.12 17.17
C ASN A 386 -1.14 9.09 18.29
N ARG A 387 0.01 9.07 18.97
CA ARG A 387 0.28 8.05 20.00
C ARG A 387 -0.74 8.10 21.14
N VAL A 388 -1.19 9.29 21.54
CA VAL A 388 -2.23 9.45 22.57
C VAL A 388 -3.60 9.08 22.02
N THR A 389 -4.02 9.69 20.92
CA THR A 389 -5.40 9.53 20.41
C THR A 389 -5.68 8.11 19.90
N GLU A 390 -4.75 7.49 19.18
CA GLU A 390 -4.92 6.14 18.66
C GLU A 390 -4.87 5.09 19.76
N SER A 391 -3.92 5.19 20.70
CA SER A 391 -3.84 4.24 21.81
C SER A 391 -5.09 4.32 22.68
N HIS A 392 -5.61 5.52 22.95
CA HIS A 392 -6.86 5.69 23.67
C HIS A 392 -8.03 4.96 23.00
N ILE A 393 -8.21 5.15 21.67
CA ILE A 393 -9.28 4.47 20.91
C ILE A 393 -9.15 2.95 21.04
N ILE A 394 -7.96 2.41 20.79
CA ILE A 394 -7.74 0.95 20.82
C ILE A 394 -7.94 0.43 22.25
N ASN A 395 -7.45 1.15 23.27
CA ASN A 395 -7.54 0.77 24.67
C ASN A 395 -8.99 0.74 25.18
N GLU A 396 -9.79 1.75 24.85
CA GLU A 396 -11.21 1.78 25.27
C GLU A 396 -12.03 0.71 24.55
N ILE A 397 -11.74 0.44 23.28
CA ILE A 397 -12.39 -0.66 22.56
C ILE A 397 -11.98 -2.02 23.17
N ALA A 398 -10.68 -2.23 23.43
CA ALA A 398 -10.20 -3.45 24.09
C ALA A 398 -10.93 -3.69 25.43
N LYS A 399 -11.10 -2.64 26.22
CA LYS A 399 -11.86 -2.66 27.49
C LYS A 399 -13.32 -3.08 27.29
N VAL A 400 -14.01 -2.51 26.30
CA VAL A 400 -15.42 -2.85 25.99
C VAL A 400 -15.57 -4.33 25.64
N PHE A 401 -14.60 -4.91 24.92
CA PHE A 401 -14.60 -6.32 24.53
C PHE A 401 -13.89 -7.25 25.54
N GLY A 402 -13.49 -6.75 26.71
CA GLY A 402 -12.85 -7.56 27.77
C GLY A 402 -11.46 -8.09 27.43
N LEU A 403 -10.73 -7.44 26.51
CA LEU A 403 -9.34 -7.77 26.20
C LEU A 403 -8.41 -7.05 27.17
N ASN A 404 -7.45 -7.77 27.75
CA ASN A 404 -6.48 -7.20 28.70
C ASN A 404 -5.09 -6.96 28.07
N HIS A 405 -4.78 -7.59 26.94
CA HIS A 405 -3.46 -7.53 26.29
C HIS A 405 -3.61 -7.65 24.76
N TRP A 406 -4.34 -6.70 24.14
CA TRP A 406 -4.52 -6.75 22.69
C TRP A 406 -3.23 -6.35 21.98
N ASP A 407 -2.68 -7.24 21.15
CA ASP A 407 -1.43 -7.00 20.44
C ASP A 407 -1.56 -5.84 19.46
N VAL A 408 -0.62 -4.89 19.51
CA VAL A 408 -0.55 -3.73 18.60
C VAL A 408 0.85 -3.64 17.99
N THR A 409 0.91 -3.54 16.66
CA THR A 409 2.14 -3.29 15.89
C THR A 409 1.98 -2.06 14.98
N ALA A 410 3.09 -1.50 14.48
CA ALA A 410 3.11 -0.34 13.61
C ALA A 410 4.21 -0.44 12.55
N ILE A 411 3.82 -0.83 11.33
CA ILE A 411 4.76 -1.04 10.21
C ILE A 411 5.55 0.22 9.81
N LYS A 412 5.00 1.41 10.07
CA LYS A 412 5.64 2.69 9.73
C LYS A 412 6.99 2.90 10.44
N ALA A 413 7.24 2.19 11.55
CA ALA A 413 8.57 2.15 12.17
C ALA A 413 9.68 1.68 11.21
N TYR A 414 9.34 0.84 10.24
CA TYR A 414 10.28 0.26 9.29
C TYR A 414 10.29 1.00 7.97
N VAL A 415 9.10 1.32 7.47
CA VAL A 415 8.92 1.81 6.10
C VAL A 415 8.61 3.29 6.01
N GLY A 416 8.37 3.97 7.13
CA GLY A 416 7.92 5.35 7.14
C GLY A 416 6.45 5.47 6.74
N HIS A 417 6.04 6.67 6.34
CA HIS A 417 4.67 6.99 5.99
C HIS A 417 4.54 7.26 4.48
N SER A 418 4.06 6.25 3.77
CA SER A 418 3.81 6.24 2.32
C SER A 418 2.51 6.93 1.88
N PHE A 419 2.02 7.87 2.70
CA PHE A 419 0.79 8.63 2.47
C PHE A 419 -0.42 7.74 2.06
N SER A 420 -0.91 7.82 0.81
CA SER A 420 -2.09 7.06 0.34
C SER A 420 -1.92 5.54 0.39
N VAL A 421 -0.68 5.05 0.33
CA VAL A 421 -0.33 3.61 0.26
C VAL A 421 -0.22 2.96 1.64
N SER A 422 -0.24 3.75 2.72
CA SER A 422 0.15 3.27 4.05
C SER A 422 -0.65 2.08 4.59
N ALA A 423 -1.94 1.99 4.29
CA ALA A 423 -2.72 0.81 4.68
C ALA A 423 -2.46 -0.41 3.78
N GLY A 424 -1.97 -0.20 2.55
CA GLY A 424 -1.44 -1.25 1.69
C GLY A 424 -0.15 -1.84 2.24
N ASP A 425 0.75 -1.02 2.79
CA ASP A 425 1.94 -1.51 3.51
C ASP A 425 1.56 -2.33 4.76
N GLN A 426 0.55 -1.86 5.50
CA GLN A 426 -0.02 -2.60 6.64
C GLN A 426 -0.60 -3.95 6.20
N LEU A 427 -1.30 -3.99 5.06
CA LEU A 427 -1.89 -5.22 4.51
C LEU A 427 -0.80 -6.19 4.04
N ALA A 428 0.15 -5.74 3.22
CA ALA A 428 1.25 -6.57 2.75
C ALA A 428 2.01 -7.23 3.91
N ASN A 429 2.31 -6.45 4.96
CA ASN A 429 2.94 -6.97 6.17
C ASN A 429 2.04 -7.97 6.91
N THR A 430 0.74 -7.71 7.03
CA THR A 430 -0.24 -8.60 7.66
C THR A 430 -0.30 -9.97 6.98
N LEU A 431 -0.30 -9.99 5.65
CA LEU A 431 -0.31 -11.24 4.90
C LEU A 431 0.98 -12.04 5.12
N GLY A 432 2.12 -11.36 5.25
CA GLY A 432 3.40 -11.98 5.63
C GLY A 432 3.40 -12.64 7.00
N VAL A 433 2.68 -12.08 7.99
CA VAL A 433 2.50 -12.70 9.33
C VAL A 433 1.87 -14.08 9.19
N TRP A 434 0.84 -14.24 8.35
CA TRP A 434 0.20 -15.53 8.15
C TRP A 434 1.00 -16.50 7.28
N GLN A 435 2.02 -16.03 6.57
CA GLN A 435 2.94 -16.91 5.86
C GLN A 435 4.06 -17.44 6.77
N TYR A 436 4.60 -16.60 7.66
CA TYR A 436 5.84 -16.91 8.40
C TYR A 436 5.73 -16.89 9.92
N GLY A 437 4.61 -16.42 10.48
CA GLY A 437 4.28 -16.55 11.90
C GLY A 437 4.79 -15.46 12.83
N TRP A 438 5.33 -14.34 12.33
CA TRP A 438 5.92 -13.30 13.17
C TRP A 438 5.21 -11.96 13.01
N ILE A 439 4.56 -11.47 14.07
CA ILE A 439 4.12 -10.08 14.10
C ILE A 439 5.36 -9.21 14.34
N PRO A 440 5.69 -8.23 13.48
CA PRO A 440 6.84 -7.37 13.71
C PRO A 440 6.66 -6.53 14.97
N GLY A 441 7.70 -6.41 15.80
CA GLY A 441 7.74 -5.41 16.87
C GLY A 441 7.98 -4.01 16.32
N ILE A 442 7.88 -2.98 17.15
CA ILE A 442 8.25 -1.60 16.83
C ILE A 442 9.71 -1.42 17.25
N LYS A 443 10.65 -1.86 16.40
CA LYS A 443 12.09 -1.95 16.76
C LYS A 443 12.82 -0.60 16.86
N THR A 444 12.16 0.50 16.48
CA THR A 444 12.75 1.84 16.53
C THR A 444 12.60 2.51 17.91
N ILE A 445 11.87 1.88 18.83
CA ILE A 445 11.56 2.43 20.15
C ILE A 445 12.22 1.62 21.27
N ASP A 446 12.52 2.28 22.38
CA ASP A 446 13.16 1.73 23.58
C ASP A 446 12.25 1.81 24.82
N HIS A 447 11.13 2.52 24.73
CA HIS A 447 10.07 2.58 25.75
C HIS A 447 8.74 2.99 25.11
N ILE A 448 7.64 2.77 25.84
CA ILE A 448 6.33 3.36 25.54
C ILE A 448 6.23 4.71 26.25
N ALA A 449 5.77 5.76 25.56
CA ALA A 449 5.63 7.08 26.18
C ALA A 449 4.56 7.07 27.30
N GLU A 450 4.75 7.88 28.33
CA GLU A 450 3.88 7.93 29.52
C GLU A 450 2.42 8.34 29.21
N ASP A 451 2.22 9.09 28.12
CA ASP A 451 0.91 9.57 27.68
C ASP A 451 0.16 8.58 26.77
N VAL A 452 0.73 7.39 26.53
CA VAL A 452 0.10 6.33 25.75
C VAL A 452 -0.84 5.51 26.64
N HIS A 453 -2.09 5.35 26.20
CA HIS A 453 -3.08 4.53 26.89
C HIS A 453 -2.86 3.05 26.56
N SER A 454 -2.27 2.30 27.49
CA SER A 454 -1.88 0.89 27.25
C SER A 454 -2.42 -0.10 28.29
N SER A 455 -3.35 0.30 29.16
CA SER A 455 -3.88 -0.55 30.24
C SER A 455 -4.48 -1.90 29.77
N ASN A 456 -4.91 -1.98 28.51
CA ASN A 456 -5.49 -3.17 27.89
C ASN A 456 -4.72 -3.64 26.66
N LEU A 457 -3.55 -3.05 26.38
CA LEU A 457 -2.82 -3.22 25.13
C LEU A 457 -1.45 -3.84 25.36
N ASN A 458 -1.03 -4.67 24.42
CA ASN A 458 0.34 -5.14 24.31
C ASN A 458 0.99 -4.50 23.08
N ILE A 459 1.59 -3.32 23.25
CA ILE A 459 2.31 -2.63 22.17
C ILE A 459 3.66 -3.33 21.99
N LEU A 460 3.81 -4.04 20.88
CA LEU A 460 4.93 -4.94 20.65
C LEU A 460 6.21 -4.16 20.36
N MET A 461 7.20 -4.22 21.24
CA MET A 461 8.55 -3.67 20.99
C MET A 461 9.51 -4.69 20.35
N GLN A 462 9.17 -5.98 20.43
CA GLN A 462 9.92 -7.09 19.84
C GLN A 462 9.00 -7.90 18.92
N ASP A 463 9.60 -8.64 17.99
CA ASP A 463 8.84 -9.54 17.13
C ASP A 463 8.16 -10.63 17.99
N LYS A 464 6.88 -10.88 17.72
CA LYS A 464 6.09 -11.89 18.44
C LYS A 464 5.80 -13.07 17.53
N PHE A 465 6.27 -14.25 17.92
CA PHE A 465 5.88 -15.49 17.25
C PHE A 465 4.43 -15.84 17.60
N THR A 466 3.65 -16.17 16.58
CA THR A 466 2.20 -16.45 16.67
C THR A 466 1.87 -17.83 16.07
N GLY A 467 2.83 -18.74 16.19
CA GLY A 467 2.78 -20.07 15.61
C GLY A 467 3.14 -20.09 14.12
N GLU A 468 3.45 -21.29 13.63
CA GLU A 468 3.72 -21.50 12.20
C GLU A 468 2.54 -20.99 11.37
N GLN A 469 2.87 -20.25 10.30
CA GLN A 469 1.87 -19.61 9.43
C GLN A 469 0.84 -18.74 10.19
N GLY A 470 1.28 -18.16 11.32
CA GLY A 470 0.48 -17.25 12.15
C GLY A 470 -0.79 -17.89 12.71
N LYS A 471 -0.81 -19.21 12.90
CA LYS A 471 -2.01 -19.98 13.27
C LYS A 471 -2.72 -19.50 14.55
N ASP A 472 -2.03 -18.78 15.43
CA ASP A 472 -2.61 -18.23 16.66
C ASP A 472 -3.42 -16.95 16.41
N MET A 473 -3.27 -16.33 15.23
CA MET A 473 -3.95 -15.10 14.81
C MET A 473 -4.85 -15.37 13.60
N ARG A 474 -6.16 -15.31 13.79
CA ARG A 474 -7.19 -15.57 12.76
C ARG A 474 -7.67 -14.32 12.04
N ALA A 475 -7.42 -13.15 12.60
CA ALA A 475 -7.80 -11.87 11.99
C ALA A 475 -6.83 -10.75 12.37
N THR A 476 -6.85 -9.68 11.59
CA THR A 476 -6.16 -8.43 11.86
C THR A 476 -7.11 -7.29 11.58
N ILE A 477 -7.08 -6.25 12.42
CA ILE A 477 -7.73 -4.98 12.10
C ILE A 477 -6.66 -3.99 11.66
N ILE A 478 -6.76 -3.54 10.42
CA ILE A 478 -5.88 -2.50 9.87
C ILE A 478 -6.53 -1.15 10.13
N ASN A 479 -5.83 -0.28 10.85
CA ASN A 479 -6.30 1.08 11.14
C ASN A 479 -5.54 2.13 10.32
N SER A 480 -6.25 3.05 9.68
CA SER A 480 -5.63 4.22 9.04
C SER A 480 -6.47 5.48 9.17
N LYS A 481 -5.79 6.62 9.29
CA LYS A 481 -6.39 7.95 9.46
C LYS A 481 -5.64 8.93 8.57
N GLY A 482 -6.25 10.06 8.26
CA GLY A 482 -5.61 11.14 7.49
C GLY A 482 -6.26 12.49 7.72
N PHE A 483 -5.66 13.53 7.13
CA PHE A 483 -6.18 14.89 7.17
C PHE A 483 -7.61 14.98 6.62
N GLY A 484 -8.33 16.04 6.96
CA GLY A 484 -9.71 16.26 6.52
C GLY A 484 -10.75 15.46 7.30
N GLY A 485 -10.32 14.76 8.36
CA GLY A 485 -11.17 13.84 9.12
C GLY A 485 -11.47 12.55 8.36
N ASN A 486 -10.50 12.03 7.61
CA ASN A 486 -10.62 10.76 6.93
C ASN A 486 -10.15 9.63 7.85
N ASN A 487 -11.04 8.70 8.18
CA ASN A 487 -10.73 7.56 9.04
C ASN A 487 -11.23 6.28 8.38
N ALA A 488 -10.41 5.22 8.42
CA ALA A 488 -10.78 3.93 7.88
C ALA A 488 -10.22 2.78 8.72
N SER A 489 -11.01 1.72 8.91
CA SER A 489 -10.56 0.48 9.55
C SER A 489 -11.10 -0.73 8.77
N ALA A 490 -10.21 -1.66 8.45
CA ALA A 490 -10.54 -2.86 7.68
C ALA A 490 -10.37 -4.12 8.51
N VAL A 491 -11.29 -5.07 8.32
CA VAL A 491 -11.17 -6.43 8.87
C VAL A 491 -10.49 -7.30 7.83
N ILE A 492 -9.38 -7.93 8.19
CA ILE A 492 -8.70 -8.91 7.35
C ILE A 492 -8.72 -10.26 8.07
N LEU A 493 -9.15 -11.31 7.39
CA LEU A 493 -9.16 -12.67 7.90
C LEU A 493 -8.00 -13.48 7.33
N SER A 494 -7.42 -14.35 8.15
CA SER A 494 -6.31 -15.21 7.76
C SER A 494 -6.71 -16.20 6.64
N PRO A 495 -5.75 -16.78 5.90
CA PRO A 495 -6.02 -17.88 4.97
C PRO A 495 -6.81 -19.01 5.63
N GLN A 496 -6.43 -19.41 6.85
CA GLN A 496 -7.07 -20.52 7.56
C GLN A 496 -8.51 -20.18 7.96
N GLN A 497 -8.76 -18.96 8.43
CA GLN A 497 -10.12 -18.52 8.76
C GLN A 497 -10.99 -18.39 7.51
N THR A 498 -10.42 -17.84 6.43
CA THR A 498 -11.07 -17.72 5.12
C THR A 498 -11.47 -19.11 4.60
N MET A 499 -10.55 -20.07 4.61
CA MET A 499 -10.82 -21.44 4.16
C MET A 499 -11.93 -22.11 4.99
N ARG A 500 -11.97 -21.92 6.32
CA ARG A 500 -13.08 -22.43 7.14
C ARG A 500 -14.45 -21.90 6.67
N MET A 501 -14.52 -20.62 6.35
CA MET A 501 -15.74 -19.99 5.84
C MET A 501 -16.11 -20.51 4.44
N LEU A 502 -15.12 -20.67 3.55
CA LEU A 502 -15.32 -21.22 2.21
C LEU A 502 -15.79 -22.68 2.26
N THR A 503 -15.19 -23.52 3.10
CA THR A 503 -15.63 -24.91 3.31
C THR A 503 -17.07 -24.97 3.80
N LYS A 504 -17.46 -24.09 4.73
CA LYS A 504 -18.84 -24.01 5.23
C LYS A 504 -19.83 -23.61 4.13
N LYS A 505 -19.46 -22.70 3.23
CA LYS A 505 -20.33 -22.18 2.17
C LYS A 505 -20.43 -23.11 0.96
N HIS A 506 -19.31 -23.62 0.48
CA HIS A 506 -19.20 -24.35 -0.80
C HIS A 506 -19.14 -25.88 -0.64
N GLY A 507 -18.93 -26.37 0.57
CA GLY A 507 -18.85 -27.80 0.88
C GLY A 507 -17.50 -28.44 0.53
N ASN A 508 -17.25 -29.62 1.11
CA ASN A 508 -15.95 -30.29 1.02
C ASN A 508 -15.54 -30.66 -0.42
N THR A 509 -16.49 -31.02 -1.28
CA THR A 509 -16.20 -31.39 -2.68
C THR A 509 -15.59 -30.22 -3.47
N ALA A 510 -16.15 -29.01 -3.32
CA ALA A 510 -15.63 -27.82 -3.98
C ALA A 510 -14.21 -27.50 -3.49
N ILE A 511 -13.98 -27.62 -2.17
CA ILE A 511 -12.66 -27.39 -1.56
C ILE A 511 -11.62 -28.43 -2.00
N SER A 512 -12.01 -29.71 -2.11
CA SER A 512 -11.12 -30.74 -2.64
C SER A 512 -10.74 -30.50 -4.11
N ASN A 513 -11.67 -30.00 -4.93
CA ASN A 513 -11.36 -29.63 -6.32
C ASN A 513 -10.46 -28.40 -6.38
N TYR A 514 -10.74 -27.38 -5.56
CA TYR A 514 -9.88 -26.21 -5.39
C TYR A 514 -8.43 -26.60 -5.09
N HIS A 515 -8.19 -27.49 -4.10
CA HIS A 515 -6.83 -27.89 -3.74
C HIS A 515 -6.08 -28.57 -4.89
N LYS A 516 -6.77 -29.35 -5.73
CA LYS A 516 -6.16 -29.96 -6.93
C LYS A 516 -5.72 -28.91 -7.95
N CYS A 517 -6.57 -27.91 -8.20
CA CYS A 517 -6.25 -26.82 -9.12
C CYS A 517 -5.16 -25.89 -8.54
N ASN A 518 -5.23 -25.60 -7.24
CA ASN A 518 -4.34 -24.65 -6.58
C ASN A 518 -2.89 -25.11 -6.53
N GLN A 519 -2.62 -26.42 -6.45
CA GLN A 519 -1.22 -26.89 -6.44
C GLN A 519 -0.44 -26.39 -7.66
N ILE A 520 -1.05 -26.45 -8.85
CA ILE A 520 -0.42 -25.98 -10.10
C ILE A 520 -0.18 -24.46 -10.06
N VAL A 521 -1.15 -23.70 -9.56
CA VAL A 521 -1.08 -22.24 -9.44
C VAL A 521 0.02 -21.83 -8.46
N LYS A 522 0.09 -22.51 -7.32
CA LYS A 522 1.11 -22.29 -6.31
C LYS A 522 2.51 -22.58 -6.85
N ASP A 523 2.71 -23.72 -7.52
CA ASP A 523 4.01 -24.08 -8.10
C ASP A 523 4.46 -23.04 -9.17
N LYS A 524 3.53 -22.53 -9.98
CA LYS A 524 3.81 -21.47 -10.96
C LYS A 524 4.19 -20.16 -10.27
N SER A 525 3.44 -19.77 -9.24
CA SER A 525 3.70 -18.56 -8.44
C SER A 525 5.09 -18.62 -7.79
N GLU A 526 5.43 -19.74 -7.14
CA GLU A 526 6.74 -19.93 -6.50
C GLU A 526 7.90 -19.94 -7.52
N LYS A 527 7.70 -20.57 -8.68
CA LYS A 527 8.72 -20.57 -9.75
C LYS A 527 8.96 -19.17 -10.30
N GLN A 528 7.89 -18.39 -10.50
CA GLN A 528 7.99 -17.01 -10.97
C GLN A 528 8.67 -16.10 -9.95
N ASP A 529 8.33 -16.25 -8.66
CA ASP A 529 8.97 -15.52 -7.56
C ASP A 529 10.48 -15.77 -7.53
N GLN A 530 10.90 -17.04 -7.65
CA GLN A 530 12.31 -17.40 -7.70
C GLN A 530 13.03 -16.82 -8.91
N ALA A 531 12.36 -16.73 -10.07
CA ALA A 531 12.92 -16.08 -11.27
C ALA A 531 13.16 -14.59 -11.05
N ILE A 532 12.17 -13.90 -10.48
CA ILE A 532 12.27 -12.48 -10.14
C ILE A 532 13.40 -12.23 -9.13
N CYS A 533 13.57 -13.12 -8.13
CA CYS A 533 14.68 -13.03 -7.17
C CYS A 533 16.07 -13.09 -7.83
N ARG A 534 16.17 -13.65 -9.05
CA ARG A 534 17.40 -13.72 -9.86
C ARG A 534 17.51 -12.60 -10.89
N GLY A 535 16.66 -11.58 -10.81
CA GLY A 535 16.62 -10.46 -11.76
C GLY A 535 15.88 -10.76 -13.06
N GLU A 536 15.20 -11.91 -13.18
CA GLU A 536 14.38 -12.26 -14.36
C GLU A 536 12.97 -11.64 -14.25
N GLU A 537 12.90 -10.34 -13.94
CA GLU A 537 11.62 -9.63 -13.78
C GLU A 537 11.10 -9.08 -15.11
N SER A 538 9.78 -9.19 -15.32
CA SER A 538 9.08 -8.64 -16.47
C SER A 538 8.09 -7.57 -16.03
N ILE A 539 8.08 -6.45 -16.74
CA ILE A 539 7.11 -5.37 -16.54
C ILE A 539 6.07 -5.43 -17.66
N ILE A 540 4.80 -5.38 -17.26
CA ILE A 540 3.65 -5.39 -18.17
C ILE A 540 3.32 -3.94 -18.50
N TYR A 541 3.54 -3.55 -19.76
CA TYR A 541 3.25 -2.21 -20.26
C TYR A 541 2.93 -2.25 -21.76
N ASP A 542 1.65 -2.40 -22.08
CA ASP A 542 1.14 -2.65 -23.43
C ASP A 542 0.61 -1.37 -24.10
N PHE A 543 1.47 -0.36 -24.23
CA PHE A 543 1.09 0.90 -24.87
C PHE A 543 0.75 0.73 -26.36
N GLY A 544 -0.45 1.16 -26.76
CA GLY A 544 -0.90 1.17 -28.15
C GLY A 544 -1.28 -0.21 -28.71
N SER A 545 -1.32 -1.25 -27.89
CA SER A 545 -1.75 -2.59 -28.27
C SER A 545 -3.23 -2.81 -27.94
N SER A 546 -3.92 -3.63 -28.73
CA SER A 546 -5.32 -4.04 -28.47
C SER A 546 -6.31 -2.87 -28.26
N VAL A 547 -6.08 -1.74 -28.94
CA VAL A 547 -6.92 -0.54 -28.81
C VAL A 547 -8.27 -0.75 -29.49
N ILE A 548 -9.33 -0.83 -28.70
CA ILE A 548 -10.71 -0.97 -29.17
C ILE A 548 -11.15 0.29 -29.93
N GLN A 549 -11.70 0.11 -31.12
CA GLN A 549 -12.29 1.16 -31.95
C GLN A 549 -13.82 1.09 -31.96
N PRO A 550 -14.52 2.15 -32.37
CA PRO A 550 -15.98 2.10 -32.55
C PRO A 550 -16.47 1.03 -33.55
N ALA A 551 -15.61 0.48 -34.40
CA ALA A 551 -15.96 -0.64 -35.28
C ALA A 551 -15.94 -2.01 -34.56
N ASP A 552 -15.31 -2.08 -33.38
CA ASP A 552 -15.13 -3.31 -32.60
C ASP A 552 -16.28 -3.54 -31.59
N ILE A 553 -17.28 -2.66 -31.58
CA ILE A 553 -18.45 -2.74 -30.68
C ILE A 553 -19.71 -3.10 -31.47
N GLU A 554 -20.38 -4.16 -31.04
CA GLU A 554 -21.72 -4.51 -31.50
C GLU A 554 -22.71 -4.22 -30.37
N LEU A 555 -23.73 -3.39 -30.66
CA LEU A 555 -24.75 -2.98 -29.71
C LEU A 555 -26.09 -3.67 -30.03
N SER A 556 -26.74 -4.20 -28.99
CA SER A 556 -28.11 -4.70 -29.07
C SER A 556 -28.95 -4.18 -27.91
N ARG A 557 -30.25 -4.53 -27.86
CA ARG A 557 -31.12 -4.17 -26.73
C ARG A 557 -30.85 -4.99 -25.47
N GLN A 558 -30.09 -6.08 -25.58
CA GLN A 558 -29.87 -7.05 -24.52
C GLN A 558 -28.42 -7.04 -24.02
N GLU A 559 -27.47 -6.77 -24.91
CA GLU A 559 -26.05 -6.91 -24.64
C GLU A 559 -25.16 -5.99 -25.49
N VAL A 560 -23.95 -5.76 -24.99
CA VAL A 560 -22.83 -5.16 -25.71
C VAL A 560 -21.76 -6.22 -25.94
N LYS A 561 -21.31 -6.37 -27.17
CA LYS A 561 -20.22 -7.28 -27.53
C LYS A 561 -19.02 -6.47 -28.00
N LEU A 562 -17.84 -6.84 -27.50
CA LEU A 562 -16.58 -6.17 -27.78
C LEU A 562 -15.61 -7.15 -28.43
N ALA A 563 -14.95 -6.76 -29.51
CA ALA A 563 -13.91 -7.58 -30.12
C ALA A 563 -12.76 -7.82 -29.12
N GLY A 564 -12.21 -9.04 -29.13
CA GLY A 564 -11.14 -9.44 -28.20
C GLY A 564 -11.64 -9.89 -26.81
N PHE A 565 -12.91 -9.72 -26.47
CA PHE A 565 -13.50 -10.22 -25.24
C PHE A 565 -14.34 -11.47 -25.48
N LYS A 566 -14.18 -12.48 -24.60
CA LYS A 566 -14.86 -13.77 -24.73
C LYS A 566 -16.35 -13.72 -24.39
N HIS A 567 -16.72 -12.85 -23.44
CA HIS A 567 -18.07 -12.71 -22.93
C HIS A 567 -18.68 -11.38 -23.39
N THR A 568 -20.00 -11.37 -23.56
CA THR A 568 -20.78 -10.15 -23.78
C THR A 568 -21.09 -9.48 -22.44
N ILE A 569 -21.27 -8.16 -22.47
CA ILE A 569 -21.75 -7.37 -21.33
C ILE A 569 -23.27 -7.39 -21.39
N LYS A 570 -23.92 -7.83 -20.31
CA LYS A 570 -25.40 -7.82 -20.23
C LYS A 570 -25.90 -6.44 -19.81
N LEU A 571 -26.97 -5.98 -20.46
CA LEU A 571 -27.58 -4.72 -20.09
C LEU A 571 -28.49 -4.88 -18.86
N PRO A 572 -28.52 -3.89 -17.95
CA PRO A 572 -29.40 -3.93 -16.79
C PRO A 572 -30.87 -3.97 -17.22
N ASN A 573 -31.69 -4.66 -16.45
CA ASN A 573 -33.13 -4.75 -16.65
C ASN A 573 -33.89 -4.29 -15.38
N ALA A 574 -35.21 -4.32 -15.45
CA ALA A 574 -36.07 -3.84 -14.36
C ALA A 574 -36.30 -4.88 -13.24
N ASP A 575 -35.65 -6.06 -13.28
CA ASP A 575 -35.98 -7.16 -12.39
C ASP A 575 -35.78 -6.81 -10.90
N GLU A 576 -34.75 -5.99 -10.59
CA GLU A 576 -34.49 -5.49 -9.24
C GLU A 576 -35.54 -4.49 -8.74
N PHE A 577 -36.36 -3.95 -9.65
CA PHE A 577 -37.41 -2.97 -9.36
C PHE A 577 -38.82 -3.56 -9.45
N ASN A 578 -38.97 -4.88 -9.60
CA ASN A 578 -40.27 -5.54 -9.73
C ASN A 578 -41.20 -5.31 -8.52
N GLU A 579 -40.68 -4.95 -7.35
CA GLU A 579 -41.50 -4.57 -6.19
C GLU A 579 -41.98 -3.10 -6.23
N PHE A 580 -41.43 -2.28 -7.13
CA PHE A 580 -41.74 -0.86 -7.31
C PHE A 580 -42.52 -0.55 -8.60
N LEU A 581 -42.58 -1.50 -9.55
CA LEU A 581 -43.26 -1.42 -10.84
C LEU A 581 -44.56 -2.24 -10.81
#